data_AF-A0A7C0V5U6-F1
#
_entry.id   AF-A0A7C0V5U6-F1
#
_cell.length_a   1.000
_cell.length_b   1.000
_cell.length_c   1.000
_cell.angle_alpha   90.00
_cell.angle_beta   90.00
_cell.angle_gamma   90.00
#
_symmetry.space_group_name_H-M   'P 1'
#
loop_
_entity.id
_entity.type
_entity.pdbx_description
1 polymer ?
#
loop_
_entity_poly.entity_id
_entity_poly.type
_entity_poly.pdbx_seq_one_letter_code
_entity_poly.pdbx_strand_id
1 'polypeptide(L)'
;YNYKRFRSPGNPYHPKGFGVGYLIHAEGKTIYHAGDTDFIPEMKQLKGIDVALLPSGGTYTMDNEEAAEAALAIEPKIAVPMHIWDTDPREFRRRIESVSDIRVVILRPGETLDV
;
A
#
# COMPACT_ATOMS: atom_id res chain seq x y z
N TYR A 1 9.29 5.00 -2.76
CA TYR A 1 10.06 5.46 -3.94
C TYR A 1 9.63 4.70 -5.18
N ASN A 2 9.88 5.24 -6.38
CA ASN A 2 9.58 4.56 -7.64
C ASN A 2 10.83 3.93 -8.27
N TYR A 3 10.64 2.74 -8.84
CA TYR A 3 11.58 2.07 -9.75
C TYR A 3 10.90 1.57 -11.04
N LYS A 4 9.56 1.64 -11.13
CA LYS A 4 8.74 1.38 -12.33
C LYS A 4 8.12 2.65 -12.91
N ARG A 5 7.87 3.68 -12.09
CA ARG A 5 7.09 4.88 -12.48
C ARG A 5 7.95 6.13 -12.63
N PHE A 6 7.97 6.68 -13.85
CA PHE A 6 8.81 7.82 -14.23
C PHE A 6 8.06 8.82 -15.12
N ARG A 7 8.33 10.11 -14.93
CA ARG A 7 7.98 11.19 -15.86
C ARG A 7 9.09 11.41 -16.88
N SER A 8 8.73 11.86 -18.08
CA SER A 8 9.69 12.10 -19.14
C SER A 8 10.61 13.30 -18.86
N PRO A 9 11.92 13.23 -19.17
CA PRO A 9 12.68 12.02 -19.54
C PRO A 9 13.28 11.34 -18.29
N GLY A 10 12.81 10.13 -17.95
CA GLY A 10 13.46 9.23 -16.99
C GLY A 10 13.50 9.67 -15.52
N ASN A 11 12.71 10.68 -15.11
CA ASN A 11 12.70 11.16 -13.73
C ASN A 11 11.65 10.41 -12.91
N PRO A 12 11.97 9.75 -11.79
CA PRO A 12 10.94 9.10 -10.98
C PRO A 12 9.98 10.15 -10.39
N TYR A 13 8.70 9.81 -10.23
CA TYR A 13 7.77 10.69 -9.50
C TYR A 13 8.22 10.87 -8.05
N HIS A 14 8.66 9.78 -7.42
CA HIS A 14 9.14 9.71 -6.04
C HIS A 14 10.56 9.13 -5.99
N PRO A 15 11.62 9.98 -5.99
CA PRO A 15 13.00 9.54 -5.90
C PRO A 15 13.31 8.76 -4.60
N LYS A 16 14.25 7.81 -4.68
CA LYS A 16 14.74 7.11 -3.48
C LYS A 16 15.43 8.10 -2.53
N GLY A 17 15.10 8.05 -1.24
CA GLY A 17 15.64 8.93 -0.21
C GLY A 17 14.90 10.26 0.00
N PHE A 18 13.87 10.56 -0.82
CA PHE A 18 13.07 11.78 -0.65
C PHE A 18 11.77 11.54 0.15
N GLY A 19 11.02 10.50 -0.21
CA GLY A 19 9.81 10.09 0.51
C GLY A 19 10.09 9.05 1.59
N VAL A 20 9.20 8.98 2.58
CA VAL A 20 9.23 7.99 3.67
C VAL A 20 7.88 7.29 3.81
N GLY A 21 7.92 6.06 4.31
CA GLY A 21 6.77 5.40 4.92
C GLY A 21 6.89 5.43 6.45
N TYR A 22 5.79 5.24 7.15
CA TYR A 22 5.75 5.25 8.62
C TYR A 22 5.29 3.90 9.17
N LEU A 23 5.97 3.44 10.21
CA LEU A 23 5.44 2.46 11.15
C LEU A 23 4.99 3.22 12.40
N ILE A 24 3.71 3.13 12.70
CA ILE A 24 3.09 3.82 13.83
C ILE A 24 2.70 2.77 14.85
N HIS A 25 3.27 2.89 16.04
CA HIS A 25 2.96 2.01 17.17
C HIS A 25 2.09 2.76 18.17
N ALA A 26 0.87 2.27 18.37
CA ALA A 26 -0.08 2.87 19.30
C ALA A 26 -0.96 1.76 19.89
N GLU A 27 -1.19 1.80 21.21
CA GLU A 27 -2.13 0.91 21.90
C GLU A 27 -1.93 -0.60 21.60
N GLY A 28 -0.67 -1.02 21.42
CA GLY A 28 -0.33 -2.41 21.10
C GLY A 28 -0.60 -2.82 19.65
N LYS A 29 -0.92 -1.88 18.77
CA LYS A 29 -1.10 -2.06 17.33
C LYS A 29 0.05 -1.46 16.55
N THR A 30 0.33 -2.03 15.39
CA THR A 30 1.29 -1.49 14.42
C THR A 30 0.59 -1.18 13.10
N ILE A 31 0.60 0.09 12.71
CA ILE A 31 0.05 0.59 11.44
C ILE A 31 1.21 0.95 10.52
N TYR A 32 1.21 0.40 9.31
CA TYR A 32 2.12 0.79 8.24
C TYR A 32 1.42 1.74 7.27
N HIS A 33 1.93 2.96 7.14
CA HIS A 33 1.54 3.90 6.10
C HIS A 33 2.65 3.96 5.05
N ALA A 34 2.42 3.40 3.87
CA ALA A 34 3.48 3.24 2.86
C ALA A 34 3.95 4.57 2.24
N GLY A 35 3.12 5.62 2.29
CA GLY A 35 3.33 6.83 1.51
C GLY A 35 3.28 6.51 0.01
N ASP A 36 3.88 7.39 -0.80
CA ASP A 36 3.91 7.20 -2.25
C ASP A 36 5.13 6.39 -2.68
N THR A 37 4.85 5.20 -3.20
CA THR A 37 5.90 4.21 -3.51
C THR A 37 5.43 3.18 -4.53
N ASP A 38 6.39 2.50 -5.15
CA ASP A 38 6.22 1.20 -5.78
C ASP A 38 6.41 0.09 -4.73
N PHE A 39 6.24 -1.18 -5.11
CA PHE A 39 6.54 -2.31 -4.21
C PHE A 39 8.05 -2.54 -4.11
N ILE A 40 8.64 -2.11 -2.99
CA ILE A 40 10.08 -2.13 -2.76
C ILE A 40 10.53 -3.33 -1.90
N PRO A 41 11.77 -3.83 -2.03
CA PRO A 41 12.25 -4.99 -1.27
C PRO A 41 12.15 -4.84 0.26
N GLU A 42 12.30 -3.61 0.76
CA GLU A 42 12.22 -3.27 2.18
C GLU A 42 10.86 -3.67 2.80
N MET A 43 9.77 -3.65 2.03
CA MET A 43 8.44 -4.06 2.51
C MET A 43 8.38 -5.54 2.92
N LYS A 44 9.19 -6.42 2.30
CA LYS A 44 9.22 -7.87 2.62
C LYS A 44 9.80 -8.16 4.02
N GLN A 45 10.51 -7.19 4.58
CA GLN A 45 11.13 -7.29 5.90
C GLN A 45 10.18 -6.86 7.03
N LEU A 46 9.04 -6.26 6.69
CA LEU A 46 8.02 -5.88 7.66
C LEU A 46 7.38 -7.13 8.28
N LYS A 47 7.09 -7.06 9.58
CA LYS A 47 6.47 -8.13 10.37
C LYS A 47 5.54 -7.53 11.42
N GLY A 48 4.49 -8.28 11.78
CA GLY A 48 3.57 -7.90 12.85
C GLY A 48 2.75 -6.65 12.55
N ILE A 49 2.37 -6.44 11.28
CA ILE A 49 1.57 -5.30 10.86
C ILE A 49 0.08 -5.61 11.08
N ASP A 50 -0.61 -4.80 11.87
CA ASP A 50 -2.06 -4.93 12.05
C ASP A 50 -2.82 -4.30 10.87
N VAL A 51 -2.38 -3.12 10.43
CA VAL A 51 -2.99 -2.40 9.32
C VAL A 51 -1.93 -1.90 8.36
N ALA A 52 -2.05 -2.19 7.07
CA ALA A 52 -1.23 -1.58 6.02
C ALA A 52 -2.08 -0.69 5.11
N LEU A 53 -1.73 0.59 5.02
CA LEU A 53 -2.26 1.53 4.04
C LEU A 53 -1.30 1.58 2.84
N LEU A 54 -1.77 1.12 1.68
CA LEU A 54 -0.95 0.94 0.47
C LEU A 54 -1.53 1.78 -0.67
N PRO A 55 -0.71 2.61 -1.36
CA PRO A 55 -1.22 3.36 -2.50
C PRO A 55 -1.59 2.40 -3.64
N SER A 56 -2.70 2.62 -4.34
CA SER A 56 -3.14 1.75 -5.44
C SER A 56 -3.65 2.52 -6.68
N GLY A 57 -3.18 3.76 -6.87
CA GLY A 57 -3.61 4.66 -7.94
C GLY A 57 -2.94 4.49 -9.32
N GLY A 58 -1.88 3.68 -9.44
CA GLY A 58 -1.29 3.26 -10.72
C GLY A 58 -0.38 4.25 -11.44
N THR A 59 -0.72 5.54 -11.54
CA THR A 59 0.08 6.51 -12.32
C THR A 59 1.37 6.93 -11.62
N TYR A 60 1.27 7.31 -10.34
CA TYR A 60 2.38 7.88 -9.55
C TYR A 60 2.94 6.90 -8.50
N THR A 61 2.15 5.88 -8.17
CA THR A 61 2.35 4.88 -7.12
C THR A 61 1.88 3.52 -7.63
N MET A 62 2.06 2.44 -6.86
CA MET A 62 1.53 1.10 -7.20
C MET A 62 0.12 1.15 -7.82
N ASP A 63 -0.14 0.28 -8.80
CA ASP A 63 -1.48 -0.07 -9.26
C ASP A 63 -2.09 -1.15 -8.34
N ASN A 64 -3.32 -1.57 -8.60
CA ASN A 64 -4.00 -2.58 -7.79
C ASN A 64 -3.25 -3.92 -7.74
N GLU A 65 -2.59 -4.32 -8.83
CA GLU A 65 -1.90 -5.59 -8.91
C GLU A 65 -0.62 -5.57 -8.08
N GLU A 66 0.23 -4.57 -8.29
CA GLU A 66 1.46 -4.41 -7.52
C GLU A 66 1.20 -4.12 -6.04
N ALA A 67 0.16 -3.34 -5.73
CA ALA A 67 -0.23 -3.10 -4.33
C ALA A 67 -0.71 -4.40 -3.66
N ALA A 68 -1.42 -5.28 -4.40
CA ALA A 68 -1.82 -6.58 -3.88
C ALA A 68 -0.61 -7.49 -3.61
N GLU A 69 0.39 -7.50 -4.50
CA GLU A 69 1.67 -8.19 -4.25
C GLU A 69 2.38 -7.67 -3.01
N ALA A 70 2.39 -6.34 -2.81
CA ALA A 70 2.95 -5.74 -1.61
C ALA A 70 2.19 -6.17 -0.35
N ALA A 71 0.85 -6.19 -0.36
CA ALA A 71 0.04 -6.65 0.76
C ALA A 71 0.33 -8.12 1.10
N LEU A 72 0.38 -9.00 0.09
CA LEU A 72 0.68 -10.42 0.27
C LEU A 72 2.09 -10.66 0.81
N ALA A 73 3.05 -9.78 0.51
CA ALA A 73 4.40 -9.88 1.06
C ALA A 73 4.54 -9.33 2.48
N ILE A 74 3.74 -8.33 2.84
CA ILE A 74 3.72 -7.73 4.17
C ILE A 74 2.92 -8.60 5.16
N GLU A 75 1.90 -9.31 4.66
CA GLU A 75 0.97 -10.13 5.44
C GLU A 75 0.32 -9.37 6.62
N PRO A 76 -0.28 -8.18 6.39
CA PRO A 76 -0.97 -7.47 7.46
C PRO A 76 -2.29 -8.17 7.82
N LYS A 77 -2.83 -7.93 9.02
CA LYS A 77 -4.18 -8.41 9.34
C LYS A 77 -5.25 -7.71 8.49
N ILE A 78 -5.09 -6.40 8.27
CA ILE A 78 -5.97 -5.58 7.44
C ILE A 78 -5.13 -4.81 6.40
N ALA A 79 -5.55 -4.85 5.14
CA ALA A 79 -5.00 -4.00 4.09
C ALA A 79 -6.04 -2.96 3.64
N VAL A 80 -5.61 -1.72 3.49
CA VAL A 80 -6.44 -0.57 3.08
C VAL A 80 -5.81 0.07 1.84
N PRO A 81 -6.46 0.01 0.66
CA PRO A 81 -5.97 0.76 -0.49
C PRO A 81 -6.17 2.26 -0.25
N MET A 82 -5.17 3.06 -0.59
CA MET A 82 -5.18 4.52 -0.51
C MET A 82 -4.60 5.15 -1.77
N HIS A 83 -4.53 6.48 -1.84
CA HIS A 83 -4.00 7.23 -3.01
C HIS A 83 -4.57 6.70 -4.34
N ILE A 84 -5.89 6.48 -4.35
CA ILE A 84 -6.66 5.95 -5.46
C ILE A 84 -7.04 7.12 -6.37
N TRP A 85 -6.73 7.01 -7.65
CA TRP A 85 -7.16 7.97 -8.67
C TRP A 85 -8.21 7.29 -9.56
N ASP A 86 -7.81 6.85 -10.75
CA ASP A 86 -8.72 6.30 -11.76
C ASP A 86 -8.86 4.76 -11.67
N THR A 87 -8.39 4.14 -10.59
CA THR A 87 -8.40 2.68 -10.40
C THR A 87 -9.59 2.22 -9.56
N ASP A 88 -10.09 0.99 -9.80
CA ASP A 88 -11.12 0.37 -8.96
C ASP A 88 -10.47 -0.44 -7.82
N PRO A 89 -10.52 0.02 -6.55
CA PRO A 89 -9.90 -0.69 -5.42
C PRO A 89 -10.52 -2.07 -5.13
N ARG A 90 -11.66 -2.42 -5.76
CA ARG A 90 -12.22 -3.77 -5.68
C ARG A 90 -11.36 -4.81 -6.38
N GLU A 91 -10.52 -4.42 -7.34
CA GLU A 91 -9.55 -5.33 -7.92
C GLU A 91 -8.45 -5.69 -6.92
N PHE A 92 -7.89 -4.70 -6.21
CA PHE A 92 -6.95 -4.92 -5.11
C PHE A 92 -7.53 -5.89 -4.07
N ARG A 93 -8.78 -5.66 -3.64
CA ARG A 93 -9.50 -6.59 -2.74
C ARG A 93 -9.58 -8.01 -3.30
N ARG A 94 -10.11 -8.17 -4.51
CA ARG A 94 -10.34 -9.49 -5.13
C ARG A 94 -9.04 -10.29 -5.26
N ARG A 95 -7.92 -9.63 -5.57
CA ARG A 95 -6.62 -10.30 -5.73
C ARG A 95 -6.05 -10.80 -4.41
N ILE A 96 -6.26 -10.07 -3.31
CA ILE A 96 -5.75 -10.46 -1.99
C ILE A 96 -6.63 -11.54 -1.37
N GLU A 97 -7.94 -11.31 -1.33
CA GLU A 97 -8.89 -12.20 -0.63
C GLU A 97 -9.11 -13.53 -1.36
N SER A 98 -8.71 -13.66 -2.64
CA SER A 98 -8.79 -14.92 -3.37
C SER A 98 -7.68 -15.92 -3.03
N VAL A 99 -6.60 -15.47 -2.37
CA VAL A 99 -5.39 -16.27 -2.10
C VAL A 99 -4.86 -16.14 -0.67
N SER A 100 -5.51 -15.35 0.18
CA SER A 100 -5.07 -15.11 1.56
C SER A 100 -6.24 -14.77 2.48
N ASP A 101 -5.99 -14.85 3.79
CA ASP A 101 -6.94 -14.45 4.84
C ASP A 101 -6.82 -12.96 5.22
N ILE A 102 -6.05 -12.17 4.48
CA ILE A 102 -5.88 -10.73 4.72
C ILE A 102 -7.23 -10.04 4.45
N ARG A 103 -7.78 -9.36 5.46
CA ARG A 103 -9.02 -8.60 5.31
C ARG A 103 -8.76 -7.30 4.55
N VAL A 104 -9.51 -7.02 3.49
CA VAL A 104 -9.38 -5.76 2.75
C VAL A 104 -10.53 -4.80 3.06
N VAL A 105 -10.21 -3.66 3.66
CA VAL A 105 -11.19 -2.60 3.94
C VAL A 105 -10.97 -1.44 2.97
N ILE A 106 -11.99 -1.15 2.15
CA ILE A 106 -11.98 0.01 1.24
C ILE A 106 -12.72 1.12 1.97
N LEU A 107 -12.02 2.21 2.27
CA LEU A 107 -12.56 3.40 2.93
C LEU A 107 -12.76 4.53 1.92
N ARG A 108 -13.87 5.25 2.05
CA ARG A 108 -14.10 6.53 1.37
C ARG A 108 -13.56 7.69 2.24
N PRO A 109 -13.25 8.85 1.64
CA PRO A 109 -12.90 10.03 2.41
C PRO A 109 -13.95 10.35 3.48
N GLY A 110 -13.50 10.42 4.75
CA GLY A 110 -14.35 10.67 5.91
C GLY A 110 -14.85 9.40 6.63
N GLU A 111 -14.70 8.21 6.06
CA GLU A 111 -14.98 6.95 6.75
C GLU A 111 -13.83 6.58 7.70
N THR A 112 -14.18 5.87 8.79
CA THR A 112 -13.25 5.44 9.82
C THR A 112 -13.20 3.91 9.90
N LEU A 113 -12.09 3.39 10.42
CA LEU A 113 -11.88 1.98 10.72
C LEU A 113 -11.34 1.86 12.14
N ASP A 114 -12.07 1.16 13.00
CA ASP A 114 -11.63 0.79 14.35
C ASP A 114 -10.81 -0.52 14.29
N VAL A 115 -9.68 -0.56 15.02
CA VAL A 115 -8.69 -1.67 14.95
C VAL A 115 -8.14 -2.10 16.30
#